data_AF-A0A2M6Z4K0-F1
#
_entry.id   AF-A0A2M6Z4K0-F1
#
_cell.length_a   1.000
_cell.length_b   1.000
_cell.length_c   1.000
_cell.angle_alpha   90.00
_cell.angle_beta   90.00
_cell.angle_gamma   90.00
#
_symmetry.space_group_name_H-M   'P 1'
#
loop_
_entity.id
_entity.type
_entity.pdbx_description
1 polymer ?
#
loop_
_entity_poly.entity_id
_entity_poly.type
_entity_poly.pdbx_seq_one_letter_code
_entity_poly.pdbx_strand_id
1 'polypeptide(L)'
;MPEENKIFKYLTLFLIIAAFIILLREVILKPIIPSKSIPEAILKIKVNYEILEKPEVKEFLPYEQISLPEKVGRENPFRPY
;
A
#
# COMPACT_ATOMS: atom_id res chain seq x y z
N MET A 1 -39.83 -42.59 -11.89
CA MET A 1 -39.31 -41.21 -12.10
C MET A 1 -37.82 -41.25 -12.42
N PRO A 2 -37.41 -41.59 -13.66
CA PRO A 2 -36.00 -41.58 -14.08
C PRO A 2 -35.53 -40.24 -14.68
N GLU A 3 -36.45 -39.34 -15.01
CA GLU A 3 -36.18 -38.07 -15.69
C GLU A 3 -35.53 -37.02 -14.77
N GLU A 4 -35.96 -36.96 -13.51
CA GLU A 4 -35.47 -35.99 -12.51
C GLU A 4 -33.97 -36.16 -12.23
N ASN A 5 -33.50 -37.41 -12.18
CA ASN A 5 -32.09 -37.74 -11.95
C ASN A 5 -31.19 -37.31 -13.12
N LYS A 6 -31.71 -37.33 -14.36
CA LYS A 6 -30.95 -36.88 -15.53
C LYS A 6 -30.75 -35.37 -15.44
N ILE A 7 -31.82 -34.62 -15.15
CA ILE A 7 -31.77 -33.16 -15.02
C ILE A 7 -30.79 -32.76 -13.92
N PHE A 8 -30.85 -33.42 -12.75
CA PHE A 8 -29.92 -33.15 -11.66
C PHE A 8 -28.47 -33.47 -12.03
N LYS A 9 -28.23 -34.54 -12.80
CA LYS A 9 -26.91 -34.92 -13.30
C LYS A 9 -26.36 -33.91 -14.31
N TYR A 10 -27.19 -33.39 -15.21
CA TYR A 10 -26.76 -32.35 -16.16
C TYR A 10 -26.54 -31.01 -15.46
N LEU A 11 -27.38 -30.66 -14.48
CA LEU A 11 -27.23 -29.43 -13.69
C LEU A 11 -25.92 -29.44 -12.89
N THR A 12 -25.64 -30.55 -12.21
CA THR A 12 -24.39 -30.73 -11.45
C THR A 12 -23.17 -30.71 -12.35
N LEU A 13 -23.23 -31.37 -13.52
CA LEU A 13 -22.15 -31.33 -14.51
C LEU A 13 -21.91 -29.89 -15.03
N PHE A 14 -22.97 -29.15 -15.33
CA PHE A 14 -22.87 -27.76 -15.77
C PHE A 14 -22.22 -26.87 -14.69
N LEU A 15 -22.63 -27.03 -13.43
CA LEU A 15 -22.05 -26.30 -12.30
C LEU A 15 -20.55 -26.56 -12.14
N ILE A 16 -20.12 -27.81 -12.28
CA ILE A 16 -18.70 -28.19 -12.22
C ILE A 16 -17.93 -27.53 -13.37
N ILE A 17 -18.47 -27.56 -14.60
CA ILE A 17 -17.84 -26.94 -15.76
C ILE A 17 -17.75 -25.42 -15.59
N ALA A 18 -18.82 -24.76 -15.14
CA ALA A 18 -18.85 -23.32 -14.90
C ALA A 18 -17.84 -22.91 -13.83
N ALA A 19 -17.77 -23.64 -12.72
CA ALA A 19 -16.80 -23.39 -11.65
C ALA A 19 -15.36 -23.56 -12.16
N PHE A 20 -15.10 -24.59 -12.96
CA PHE A 20 -13.79 -24.81 -13.57
C PHE A 20 -13.37 -23.67 -14.50
N ILE A 21 -14.28 -23.18 -15.34
CA ILE A 21 -14.01 -22.04 -16.25
C ILE A 21 -13.70 -20.76 -15.46
N ILE A 22 -14.44 -20.49 -14.38
CA ILE A 22 -14.21 -19.32 -13.52
C ILE A 22 -12.82 -19.42 -12.86
N LEU A 23 -12.48 -20.57 -12.30
CA LEU A 23 -11.16 -20.80 -11.70
C LEU A 23 -10.03 -20.66 -12.71
N LEU A 24 -10.20 -21.21 -13.92
CA LEU A 24 -9.22 -21.10 -14.99
C LEU A 24 -8.99 -19.63 -15.37
N ARG A 25 -10.07 -18.85 -15.48
CA ARG A 25 -10.00 -17.42 -15.79
C ARG A 25 -9.30 -16.63 -14.69
N GLU A 26 -9.62 -16.90 -13.43
CA GLU A 26 -9.16 -16.09 -12.30
C GLU A 26 -7.75 -16.47 -11.81
N VAL A 27 -7.34 -17.74 -11.97
CA VAL A 27 -6.03 -18.23 -11.51
C VAL A 27 -4.99 -18.20 -12.62
N ILE A 28 -5.36 -18.63 -13.84
CA ILE A 28 -4.39 -18.80 -14.93
C ILE A 28 -4.37 -17.59 -15.86
N LEU A 29 -5.56 -17.11 -16.26
CA LEU A 29 -5.67 -16.05 -17.26
C LEU A 29 -5.76 -14.65 -16.66
N LYS A 30 -5.82 -14.51 -15.33
CA LYS A 30 -5.88 -13.19 -14.71
C LYS A 30 -4.57 -12.48 -15.01
N PRO A 31 -4.58 -11.41 -15.83
CA PRO A 31 -3.38 -10.63 -16.02
C PRO A 31 -3.01 -10.08 -14.66
N ILE A 32 -1.76 -10.31 -14.25
CA ILE A 32 -1.18 -9.65 -13.09
C ILE A 32 -1.26 -8.17 -13.41
N ILE A 33 -2.29 -7.49 -12.90
CA ILE A 33 -2.37 -6.05 -12.97
C ILE A 33 -1.10 -5.61 -12.25
N PRO A 34 -0.13 -4.98 -12.94
CA PRO A 34 1.06 -4.52 -12.26
C PRO A 34 0.55 -3.62 -11.15
N SER A 35 0.82 -4.03 -9.90
CA SER A 35 0.75 -3.13 -8.77
C SER A 35 1.41 -1.85 -9.26
N LYS A 36 0.70 -0.73 -9.18
CA LYS A 36 1.16 0.57 -9.65
C LYS A 36 2.40 0.91 -8.82
N SER A 37 3.54 0.34 -9.20
CA SER A 37 4.81 0.54 -8.56
C SER A 37 5.05 2.02 -8.71
N ILE A 38 5.15 2.68 -7.55
CA ILE A 38 5.53 4.08 -7.47
C ILE A 38 6.71 4.24 -8.43
N PRO A 39 6.63 5.13 -9.44
CA PRO A 39 7.67 5.23 -10.44
C PRO A 39 9.00 5.45 -9.71
N GLU A 40 10.00 4.62 -10.02
CA GLU A 40 11.36 4.73 -9.47
C GLU A 40 11.97 6.14 -9.63
N ALA A 41 11.37 6.97 -10.49
CA ALA A 41 11.64 8.40 -10.60
C ALA A 41 11.56 9.16 -9.25
N ILE A 42 10.74 8.73 -8.28
CA ILE A 42 10.64 9.39 -6.96
C ILE A 42 11.80 8.98 -6.02
N LEU A 43 12.50 7.88 -6.31
CA LEU A 43 13.58 7.35 -5.45
C LEU A 43 14.90 8.13 -5.53
N LYS A 44 15.04 9.07 -6.48
CA LYS A 44 16.27 9.88 -6.65
C LYS A 44 16.07 11.37 -6.34
N ILE A 45 15.34 11.69 -5.28
CA ILE A 45 15.37 13.06 -4.75
C ILE A 45 16.72 13.24 -4.04
N LYS A 46 17.69 13.81 -4.75
CA LYS A 46 18.97 14.23 -4.17
C LYS A 46 18.72 15.55 -3.44
N VAL A 47 18.53 15.48 -2.12
CA VAL A 47 18.40 16.68 -1.29
C VAL A 47 19.72 17.44 -1.32
N ASN A 48 19.70 18.66 -1.86
CA ASN A 48 20.87 19.53 -1.89
C ASN A 48 20.91 20.39 -0.61
N TYR A 49 21.70 19.96 0.36
CA TYR A 49 21.88 20.66 1.64
C TYR A 49 22.75 21.92 1.52
N GLU A 50 23.51 22.10 0.43
CA GLU A 50 24.34 23.30 0.19
C GLU A 50 23.47 24.58 0.11
N ILE A 51 22.20 24.43 -0.27
CA ILE A 51 21.24 25.53 -0.33
C ILE A 51 20.97 26.12 1.06
N LEU A 52 21.07 25.32 2.13
CA LEU A 52 20.87 25.77 3.51
C LEU A 52 22.00 26.67 4.03
N GLU A 53 23.16 26.68 3.36
CA GLU A 53 24.31 27.50 3.74
C GLU A 53 24.25 28.92 3.17
N LYS A 54 23.38 29.16 2.18
CA LYS A 54 23.22 30.47 1.54
C LYS A 54 22.71 31.52 2.54
N PRO A 55 23.23 32.75 2.49
CA PRO A 55 22.83 33.83 3.39
C PRO A 55 21.32 34.12 3.30
N GLU A 56 20.77 34.11 2.08
CA GLU A 56 19.35 34.29 1.80
C GLU A 56 18.47 33.27 2.55
N VAL A 57 18.90 32.01 2.67
CA VAL A 57 18.12 30.94 3.32
C VAL A 57 18.25 31.01 4.84
N LYS A 58 19.39 31.48 5.35
CA LYS A 58 19.59 31.70 6.79
C LYS A 58 18.67 32.79 7.35
N GLU A 59 18.31 33.78 6.54
CA GLU A 59 17.34 34.81 6.91
C GLU A 59 15.90 34.26 7.05
N PHE A 60 15.60 33.15 6.38
CA PHE A 60 14.32 32.43 6.51
C PHE A 60 14.33 31.36 7.61
N LEU A 61 15.47 31.10 8.26
CA LEU A 61 15.49 30.24 9.43
C LEU A 61 14.67 30.92 10.53
N PRO A 62 13.79 30.19 11.24
CA PRO A 62 13.02 30.77 12.32
C PRO A 62 13.97 31.40 13.34
N TYR A 63 13.82 32.70 13.57
CA TYR A 63 14.60 33.48 14.54
C TYR A 63 14.45 32.95 15.97
N GLU A 64 13.39 32.18 16.24
CA GLU A 64 13.17 31.55 17.54
C GLU A 64 14.05 30.31 17.68
N GLN A 65 15.11 30.47 18.46
CA GLN A 65 15.88 29.37 18.98
C GLN A 65 14.97 28.56 19.92
N ILE A 66 14.43 27.46 19.41
CA ILE A 66 13.59 26.56 20.21
C ILE A 66 14.46 26.04 21.35
N SER A 67 14.13 26.39 22.60
CA SER A 67 14.83 25.84 23.75
C SER A 67 14.60 24.33 23.75
N LEU A 68 15.68 23.57 23.58
CA LEU A 68 15.60 22.12 23.74
C LEU A 68 15.31 21.85 25.22
N PRO A 69 14.32 21.00 25.55
CA PRO A 69 14.09 20.61 26.93
C PRO A 69 15.35 19.91 27.46
N GLU A 70 15.71 20.19 28.72
CA GLU A 70 16.86 19.56 29.39
C GLU A 70 16.80 18.02 29.38
N LYS A 71 15.57 17.48 29.38
CA LYS A 71 15.31 16.04 29.25
C LYS A 71 14.46 15.78 28.00
N VAL A 72 14.99 14.96 27.11
CA VAL A 72 14.24 14.44 25.97
C VAL A 72 13.30 13.35 26.46
N GLY A 73 11.99 13.60 26.35
CA GLY A 73 10.95 12.65 26.74
C GLY A 73 10.56 12.69 28.21
N ARG A 74 9.54 11.90 28.56
CA ARG A 74 9.06 11.77 29.95
C ARG A 74 9.83 10.64 30.63
N GLU A 75 10.07 10.79 31.93
CA GLU A 75 10.61 9.70 32.76
C GLU A 75 9.71 8.45 32.68
N ASN A 76 8.38 8.65 32.56
CA ASN A 76 7.43 7.61 32.22
C ASN A 76 6.47 8.08 31.10
N PRO A 77 6.57 7.51 29.89
CA PRO A 77 5.72 7.90 28.76
C PRO A 77 4.25 7.49 28.93
N PHE A 78 3.91 6.59 29.84
CA PHE A 78 2.55 6.05 30.02
C PHE A 78 1.71 6.75 31.09
N ARG A 79 2.25 7.74 31.80
CA ARG A 79 1.47 8.49 32.79
C ARG A 79 0.44 9.38 32.05
N PRO A 80 -0.83 9.47 32.44
CA PRO A 80 -1.76 10.41 31.80
C PRO A 80 -1.28 11.86 31.97
N TYR A 81 -1.77 12.76 31.11
CA TYR A 81 -1.48 14.20 31.14
C TYR A 81 -2.30 14.91 32.22
#